data_AF-A0A8E2H9B3-F1
#
_entry.id   AF-A0A8E2H9B3-F1
#
_cell.length_a   1.000
_cell.length_b   1.000
_cell.length_c   1.000
_cell.angle_alpha   90.00
_cell.angle_beta   90.00
_cell.angle_gamma   90.00
#
_symmetry.space_group_name_H-M   'P 1'
#
loop_
_entity.id
_entity.type
_entity.pdbx_description
1 polymer ?
#
loop_
_entity_poly.entity_id
_entity_poly.type
_entity_poly.pdbx_seq_one_letter_code
_entity_poly.pdbx_strand_id
1 'polypeptide(L)'
;MRAQGEPSVEEILDSIKKVIARDNRVPAGAPRLNVAESHDDDVLDLADSDQYFHEEPTPTGPAADLISEPAISSMRESLAALAMMSQPSSRPQIVRSGETSLEGLVADLLKPALREWLDQNLPAMVERMVAAEIARIVGKKG
;
A
#
# COMPACT_ATOMS: atom_id res chain seq x y z
N MET A 1 32.31 10.16 -30.26
CA MET A 1 31.20 10.60 -29.39
C MET A 1 30.95 9.45 -28.42
N ARG A 2 31.26 9.65 -27.12
CA ARG A 2 31.38 8.60 -26.09
C ARG A 2 29.99 8.24 -25.55
N ALA A 3 29.71 6.94 -25.43
CA ALA A 3 28.53 6.41 -24.73
C ALA A 3 28.65 6.77 -23.24
N GLN A 4 27.77 7.67 -22.78
CA GLN A 4 27.63 8.02 -21.38
C GLN A 4 26.65 7.05 -20.73
N GLY A 5 27.12 6.27 -19.77
CA GLY A 5 26.46 6.11 -18.47
C GLY A 5 25.15 5.33 -18.43
N GLU A 6 25.11 4.10 -18.94
CA GLU A 6 24.19 3.13 -18.35
C GLU A 6 24.78 2.73 -16.99
N PRO A 7 24.11 3.03 -15.86
CA PRO A 7 24.64 2.72 -14.54
C PRO A 7 24.81 1.21 -14.40
N SER A 8 25.98 0.78 -13.92
CA SER A 8 26.25 -0.64 -13.69
C SER A 8 25.30 -1.17 -12.61
N VAL A 9 24.93 -2.45 -12.71
CA VAL A 9 24.10 -3.14 -11.70
C VAL A 9 24.68 -2.97 -10.30
N GLU A 10 26.01 -2.92 -10.19
CA GLU A 10 26.72 -2.73 -8.93
C GLU A 10 26.52 -1.31 -8.35
N GLU A 11 26.43 -0.28 -9.20
CA GLU A 11 26.17 1.10 -8.79
C GLU A 11 24.72 1.28 -8.32
N ILE A 12 23.78 0.58 -8.97
CA ILE A 12 22.38 0.56 -8.57
C ILE A 12 22.26 -0.08 -7.17
N LEU A 13 22.93 -1.21 -6.95
CA LEU A 13 22.92 -1.89 -5.64
C LEU A 13 23.61 -1.06 -4.55
N ASP A 14 24.71 -0.38 -4.86
CA ASP A 14 25.43 0.44 -3.89
C ASP A 14 24.63 1.73 -3.53
N SER A 15 23.91 2.30 -4.49
CA SER A 15 22.99 3.42 -4.27
C SER A 15 21.81 3.02 -3.35
N ILE A 16 21.19 1.86 -3.60
CA ILE A 16 20.11 1.33 -2.74
C ILE A 16 20.61 1.07 -1.32
N LYS A 17 21.80 0.45 -1.18
CA LYS A 17 22.43 0.19 0.13
C LYS A 17 22.72 1.48 0.91
N LYS A 18 23.19 2.52 0.23
CA LYS A 18 23.49 3.83 0.84
C LYS A 18 22.24 4.57 1.31
N VAL A 19 21.13 4.45 0.58
CA VAL A 19 19.83 5.04 0.97
C VAL A 19 19.25 4.32 2.19
N ILE A 20 19.27 2.99 2.22
CA ILE A 20 18.78 2.20 3.37
C ILE A 20 19.60 2.47 4.63
N ALA A 21 20.93 2.57 4.51
CA ALA A 21 21.79 2.89 5.64
C ALA A 21 21.61 4.33 6.16
N ARG A 22 21.22 5.26 5.29
CA ARG A 22 20.89 6.65 5.65
C ARG A 22 19.58 6.72 6.45
N ASP A 23 18.60 5.90 6.08
CA ASP A 23 17.27 5.88 6.70
C ASP A 23 17.25 5.12 8.04
N ASN A 24 18.12 4.11 8.21
CA ASN A 24 18.23 3.37 9.48
C ASN A 24 18.96 4.15 10.60
N ARG A 25 19.40 5.40 10.36
CA ARG A 25 20.00 6.24 11.40
C ARG A 25 18.90 7.03 12.11
N VAL A 26 18.08 6.35 12.90
CA VAL A 26 17.32 7.00 13.97
C VAL A 26 18.34 7.55 14.98
N PRO A 27 18.39 8.86 15.26
CA PRO A 27 19.28 9.38 16.28
C PRO A 27 18.84 8.84 17.65
N ALA A 28 19.62 7.90 18.19
CA ALA A 28 19.54 7.48 19.57
C ALA A 28 19.98 8.65 20.47
N GLY A 29 19.04 9.45 20.96
CA GLY A 29 19.36 10.53 21.90
C GLY A 29 18.36 11.67 22.06
N ALA A 30 17.06 11.46 21.91
CA ALA A 30 16.04 12.45 22.29
C ALA A 30 15.26 11.97 23.53
N PRO A 31 14.91 12.86 24.48
CA PRO A 31 14.29 12.49 25.73
C PRO A 31 12.90 11.91 25.44
N ARG A 32 12.70 10.64 25.84
CA ARG A 32 11.39 10.00 25.75
C ARG A 32 10.50 10.59 26.83
N LEU A 33 9.57 11.46 26.43
CA LEU A 33 8.39 11.72 27.25
C LEU A 33 7.67 10.38 27.45
N ASN A 34 7.40 10.03 28.70
CA ASN A 34 6.61 8.85 29.05
C ASN A 34 5.20 9.00 28.48
N VAL A 35 4.92 8.36 27.35
CA VAL A 35 3.55 8.06 26.91
C VAL A 35 3.32 6.61 27.30
N ALA A 36 2.70 6.44 28.47
CA ALA A 36 2.15 5.16 28.89
C ALA A 36 0.87 4.89 28.09
N GLU A 37 0.87 3.72 27.44
CA GLU A 37 -0.22 2.96 26.84
C GLU A 37 -1.64 3.55 26.83
N SER A 38 -2.18 3.73 25.62
CA SER A 38 -3.49 3.18 25.23
C SER A 38 -3.44 2.83 23.73
N HIS A 39 -3.46 1.53 23.43
CA HIS A 39 -3.81 1.05 22.09
C HIS A 39 -5.31 1.29 21.85
N ASP A 40 -5.64 1.50 20.57
CA ASP A 40 -6.98 1.73 20.01
C ASP A 40 -7.56 3.12 20.28
N ASP A 41 -7.30 4.06 19.35
CA ASP A 41 -8.23 5.11 18.86
C ASP A 41 -7.51 6.27 18.12
N ASP A 42 -6.37 6.02 17.47
CA ASP A 42 -5.82 7.01 16.51
C ASP A 42 -6.55 6.93 15.16
N VAL A 43 -7.88 7.10 15.18
CA VAL A 43 -8.57 7.62 13.99
C VAL A 43 -8.23 9.10 13.94
N LEU A 44 -7.24 9.43 13.11
CA LEU A 44 -6.94 10.82 12.76
C LEU A 44 -8.17 11.45 12.10
N ASP A 45 -8.92 12.22 12.88
CA ASP A 45 -10.01 13.03 12.36
C ASP A 45 -9.43 14.14 11.49
N LEU A 46 -9.75 14.10 10.20
CA LEU A 46 -9.28 15.09 9.23
C LEU A 46 -9.79 16.50 9.57
N ALA A 47 -10.89 16.61 10.35
CA ALA A 47 -11.39 17.89 10.86
C ALA A 47 -10.48 18.51 11.94
N ASP A 48 -9.67 17.71 12.65
CA ASP A 48 -8.74 18.21 13.67
C ASP A 48 -7.40 18.66 13.08
N SER A 49 -7.08 18.23 11.84
CA SER A 49 -5.92 18.69 11.09
C SER A 49 -5.99 20.17 10.69
N ASP A 50 -7.19 20.78 10.69
CA ASP A 50 -7.36 22.21 10.41
C ASP A 50 -6.90 23.10 11.58
N GLN A 51 -6.80 22.56 12.81
CA GLN A 51 -6.41 23.36 13.98
C GLN A 51 -4.90 23.64 14.05
N TYR A 52 -4.06 22.86 13.35
CA TYR A 52 -2.60 23.02 13.39
C TYR A 52 -2.01 23.78 12.18
N PHE A 53 -2.83 24.22 11.23
CA PHE A 53 -2.39 24.96 10.03
C PHE A 53 -3.11 26.31 9.80
N HIS A 54 -3.75 26.89 10.81
CA HIS A 54 -4.36 28.21 10.69
C HIS A 54 -3.35 29.35 10.98
N GLU A 55 -2.27 29.41 10.19
CA GLU A 55 -1.74 30.71 9.80
C GLU A 55 -2.31 30.99 8.42
N GLU A 56 -3.46 31.68 8.36
CA GLU A 56 -3.93 32.20 7.08
C GLU A 56 -2.78 33.02 6.49
N PRO A 57 -2.27 32.70 5.28
CA PRO A 57 -1.37 33.60 4.59
C PRO A 57 -2.23 34.81 4.22
N THR A 58 -2.28 35.82 5.10
CA THR A 58 -2.86 37.10 4.75
C THR A 58 -2.08 37.60 3.53
N PRO A 59 -2.70 37.72 2.34
CA PRO A 59 -1.99 38.14 1.16
C PRO A 59 -1.71 39.64 1.27
N THR A 60 -0.69 40.00 2.06
CA THR A 60 -0.22 41.37 2.22
C THR A 60 0.67 41.70 1.02
N GLY A 61 0.05 41.87 -0.15
CA GLY A 61 0.74 42.25 -1.37
C GLY A 61 -0.21 42.47 -2.55
N PRO A 62 0.20 43.23 -3.58
CA PRO A 62 -0.61 43.54 -4.77
C PRO A 62 -0.97 42.29 -5.62
N ALA A 63 -0.56 41.09 -5.20
CA ALA A 63 -0.88 39.81 -5.81
C ALA A 63 -2.23 39.22 -5.32
N ALA A 64 -2.90 39.83 -4.34
CA ALA A 64 -4.19 39.37 -3.84
C ALA A 64 -5.31 39.42 -4.90
N ASP A 65 -5.12 40.17 -5.99
CA ASP A 65 -6.15 40.49 -6.98
C ASP A 65 -5.71 40.11 -8.41
N LEU A 66 -4.95 39.00 -8.54
CA LEU A 66 -4.50 38.48 -9.85
C LEU A 66 -5.63 37.79 -10.65
N ILE A 67 -6.73 37.46 -9.99
CA ILE A 67 -7.88 36.78 -10.59
C ILE A 67 -9.13 37.52 -10.12
N SER A 68 -10.02 37.83 -11.06
CA SER A 68 -11.27 38.49 -10.73
C SER A 68 -12.19 37.55 -9.93
N GLU A 69 -12.89 38.09 -8.94
CA GLU A 69 -13.93 37.39 -8.17
C GLU A 69 -14.90 36.55 -9.03
N PRO A 70 -15.44 37.06 -10.16
CA PRO A 70 -16.28 36.24 -11.04
C PRO A 70 -15.57 35.04 -11.67
N ALA A 71 -14.25 35.11 -11.92
CA ALA A 71 -13.48 33.98 -12.43
C ALA A 71 -13.25 32.89 -11.36
N ILE A 72 -13.06 33.29 -10.09
CA ILE A 72 -12.97 32.36 -8.96
C ILE A 72 -14.29 31.61 -8.79
N SER A 73 -15.42 32.33 -8.84
CA SER A 73 -16.76 31.73 -8.75
C SER A 73 -17.00 30.71 -9.88
N SER A 74 -16.67 31.08 -11.12
CA SER A 74 -16.81 30.20 -12.29
C SER A 74 -15.94 28.94 -12.17
N MET A 75 -14.72 29.07 -11.64
CA MET A 75 -13.82 27.94 -11.43
C MET A 75 -14.37 26.97 -10.38
N ARG A 76 -14.88 27.49 -9.25
CA ARG A 76 -15.52 26.68 -8.20
C ARG A 76 -16.74 25.93 -8.71
N GLU A 77 -17.58 26.58 -9.53
CA GLU A 77 -18.74 25.95 -10.18
C GLU A 77 -18.32 24.79 -11.09
N SER A 78 -17.29 25.00 -11.92
CA SER A 78 -16.77 23.96 -12.81
C SER A 78 -16.15 22.77 -12.06
N LEU A 79 -15.46 23.05 -10.95
CA LEU A 79 -14.86 22.03 -10.09
C LEU A 79 -15.94 21.24 -9.33
N ALA A 80 -17.00 21.91 -8.87
CA ALA A 80 -18.16 21.27 -8.25
C ALA A 80 -18.90 20.36 -9.23
N ALA A 81 -19.10 20.79 -10.48
CA ALA A 81 -19.68 19.97 -11.54
C ALA A 81 -18.82 18.72 -11.82
N LEU A 82 -17.51 18.88 -11.92
CA LEU A 82 -16.58 17.75 -12.09
C LEU A 82 -16.60 16.79 -10.90
N ALA A 83 -16.64 17.31 -9.67
CA ALA A 83 -16.72 16.51 -8.46
C ALA A 83 -18.03 15.71 -8.37
N MET A 84 -19.14 16.24 -8.89
CA MET A 84 -20.41 15.51 -9.00
C MET A 84 -20.35 14.41 -10.06
N MET A 85 -19.59 14.60 -11.14
CA MET A 85 -19.39 13.58 -12.18
C MET A 85 -18.37 12.50 -11.78
N SER A 86 -17.38 12.85 -10.96
CA SER A 86 -16.32 11.93 -10.52
C SER A 86 -16.65 11.17 -9.24
N GLN A 87 -17.77 11.48 -8.58
CA GLN A 87 -18.24 10.69 -7.46
C GLN A 87 -18.55 9.26 -7.94
N PRO A 88 -17.88 8.22 -7.41
CA PRO A 88 -18.27 6.86 -7.72
C PRO A 88 -19.71 6.67 -7.24
N SER A 89 -20.63 6.27 -8.13
CA SER A 89 -22.06 6.05 -7.83
C SER A 89 -22.32 4.94 -6.79
N SER A 90 -21.27 4.39 -6.19
CA SER A 90 -21.37 3.37 -5.17
C SER A 90 -20.33 3.64 -4.11
N ARG A 91 -20.82 3.93 -2.90
CA ARG A 91 -20.04 3.83 -1.66
C ARG A 91 -19.29 2.49 -1.72
N PRO A 92 -17.98 2.42 -1.46
CA PRO A 92 -17.26 1.15 -1.48
C PRO A 92 -17.94 0.24 -0.48
N GLN A 93 -18.79 -0.67 -0.97
CA GLN A 93 -19.29 -1.72 -0.14
C GLN A 93 -18.06 -2.55 0.16
N ILE A 94 -17.70 -2.59 1.44
CA ILE A 94 -16.78 -3.59 1.97
C ILE A 94 -17.54 -4.93 1.90
N VAL A 95 -17.84 -5.40 0.68
CA VAL A 95 -18.20 -6.78 0.44
C VAL A 95 -16.91 -7.54 0.68
N ARG A 96 -16.88 -8.23 1.83
CA ARG A 96 -15.91 -9.26 2.21
C ARG A 96 -14.56 -9.09 1.54
N SER A 97 -13.65 -8.38 2.20
CA SER A 97 -12.24 -8.15 1.82
C SER A 97 -11.74 -9.18 0.79
N GLY A 98 -11.85 -8.87 -0.50
CA GLY A 98 -11.39 -9.76 -1.57
C GLY A 98 -12.26 -9.87 -2.83
N GLU A 99 -13.58 -9.66 -2.80
CA GLU A 99 -14.42 -9.96 -3.98
C GLU A 99 -14.39 -8.88 -5.08
N THR A 100 -13.99 -7.65 -4.76
CA THR A 100 -13.77 -6.56 -5.75
C THR A 100 -12.39 -5.92 -5.55
N SER A 101 -11.48 -6.63 -4.89
CA SER A 101 -10.13 -6.16 -4.61
C SER A 101 -9.13 -6.81 -5.57
N LEU A 102 -7.95 -6.21 -5.75
CA LEU A 102 -6.90 -6.71 -6.64
C LEU A 102 -6.53 -8.17 -6.31
N GLU A 103 -6.58 -8.50 -5.03
CA GLU A 103 -6.36 -9.82 -4.46
C GLU A 103 -7.34 -10.86 -5.03
N GLY A 104 -8.60 -10.48 -5.25
CA GLY A 104 -9.60 -11.35 -5.89
C GLY A 104 -9.26 -11.65 -7.34
N LEU A 105 -8.86 -10.62 -8.10
CA LEU A 105 -8.41 -10.78 -9.48
C LEU A 105 -7.16 -11.68 -9.56
N VAL A 106 -6.16 -11.43 -8.72
CA VAL A 106 -4.94 -12.23 -8.66
C VAL A 106 -5.25 -13.67 -8.25
N ALA A 107 -6.13 -13.89 -7.27
CA ALA A 107 -6.53 -15.24 -6.85
C ALA A 107 -7.23 -16.02 -7.97
N ASP A 108 -8.08 -15.38 -8.76
CA ASP A 108 -8.74 -16.02 -9.90
C ASP A 108 -7.76 -16.33 -11.04
N LEU A 109 -6.75 -15.49 -11.23
CA LEU A 109 -5.65 -15.76 -12.16
C LEU A 109 -4.70 -16.86 -11.66
N LEU A 110 -4.49 -16.99 -10.35
CA LEU A 110 -3.57 -17.97 -9.76
C LEU A 110 -4.20 -19.38 -9.61
N LYS A 111 -5.52 -19.46 -9.45
CA LYS A 111 -6.28 -20.72 -9.37
C LYS A 111 -5.93 -21.76 -10.45
N PRO A 112 -5.91 -21.42 -11.76
CA PRO A 112 -5.62 -22.42 -12.79
C PRO A 112 -4.19 -22.97 -12.70
N ALA A 113 -3.20 -22.12 -12.43
CA ALA A 113 -1.81 -22.54 -12.29
C ALA A 113 -1.60 -23.46 -11.07
N LEU A 114 -2.24 -23.13 -9.94
CA LEU A 114 -2.20 -23.97 -8.74
C LEU A 114 -2.89 -25.31 -8.96
N ARG A 115 -4.02 -25.35 -9.67
CA ARG A 115 -4.71 -26.59 -10.00
C ARG A 115 -3.83 -27.51 -10.84
N GLU A 116 -3.27 -26.99 -11.92
CA GLU A 116 -2.38 -27.76 -12.80
C GLU A 116 -1.16 -28.30 -12.04
N TRP A 117 -0.57 -27.48 -11.17
CA TRP A 117 0.53 -27.92 -10.34
C TRP A 117 0.13 -29.03 -9.36
N LEU A 118 -1.03 -28.90 -8.71
CA LEU A 118 -1.55 -29.93 -7.80
C LEU A 118 -1.84 -31.23 -8.56
N ASP A 119 -2.45 -31.17 -9.74
CA ASP A 119 -2.74 -32.36 -10.54
C ASP A 119 -1.46 -33.14 -10.91
N GLN A 120 -0.35 -32.44 -11.14
CA GLN A 120 0.94 -33.06 -11.48
C GLN A 120 1.71 -33.57 -10.26
N ASN A 121 1.66 -32.87 -9.12
CA ASN A 121 2.58 -33.11 -8.00
C ASN A 121 1.93 -33.83 -6.81
N LEU A 122 0.62 -33.70 -6.63
CA LEU A 122 -0.10 -34.28 -5.50
C LEU A 122 -0.11 -35.82 -5.50
N PRO A 123 -0.28 -36.53 -6.64
CA PRO A 123 -0.30 -37.99 -6.64
C PRO A 123 0.97 -38.62 -6.04
N ALA A 124 2.15 -38.17 -6.50
CA ALA A 124 3.43 -38.67 -6.02
C ALA A 124 3.66 -38.37 -4.53
N MET A 125 3.19 -37.21 -4.05
CA MET A 125 3.30 -36.83 -2.64
C MET A 125 2.43 -37.74 -1.75
N VAL A 126 1.20 -38.01 -2.20
CA VAL A 126 0.26 -38.89 -1.49
C VAL A 126 0.78 -40.33 -1.47
N GLU A 127 1.26 -40.85 -2.58
CA GLU A 127 1.81 -42.22 -2.65
C GLU A 127 2.95 -42.43 -1.64
N ARG A 128 3.88 -41.47 -1.55
CA ARG A 128 4.97 -41.53 -0.56
C ARG A 128 4.46 -41.51 0.87
N MET A 129 3.45 -40.69 1.16
CA MET A 129 2.87 -40.58 2.49
C MET A 129 2.07 -41.84 2.87
N VAL A 130 1.33 -42.42 1.93
CA VAL A 130 0.59 -43.67 2.09
C VAL A 130 1.54 -44.85 2.26
N ALA A 131 2.60 -44.94 1.46
CA ALA A 131 3.61 -46.00 1.58
C ALA A 131 4.29 -45.97 2.96
N ALA A 132 4.64 -44.76 3.45
CA ALA A 132 5.16 -44.59 4.80
C ALA A 132 4.15 -45.01 5.88
N GLU A 133 2.87 -44.68 5.69
CA GLU A 133 1.80 -45.02 6.64
C GLU A 133 1.52 -46.53 6.68
N ILE A 134 1.51 -47.21 5.53
CA ILE A 134 1.37 -48.67 5.45
C ILE A 134 2.57 -49.35 6.12
N ALA A 135 3.80 -48.92 5.82
CA ALA A 135 5.00 -49.47 6.44
C ALA A 135 4.96 -49.36 7.97
N ARG A 136 4.48 -48.22 8.48
CA ARG A 136 4.28 -47.98 9.92
C ARG A 136 3.25 -48.93 10.54
N ILE A 137 2.11 -49.15 9.88
CA ILE A 137 1.05 -50.04 10.38
C ILE A 137 1.51 -51.50 10.36
N VAL A 138 2.15 -51.93 9.27
CA VAL A 138 2.62 -53.31 9.11
C VAL A 138 3.76 -53.62 10.08
N GLY A 139 4.72 -52.70 10.26
CA GLY A 139 5.83 -52.85 11.21
C GLY A 139 5.41 -52.85 12.68
N LYS A 140 4.21 -52.36 13.01
CA LYS A 140 3.66 -52.38 14.38
C LYS A 140 2.86 -53.65 14.71
N LYS A 141 2.58 -54.50 13.70
CA LYS A 141 1.84 -55.78 13.87
C LYS A 141 2.77 -57.01 13.84
N GLY A 142 4.08 -56.81 13.98
CA GLY A 142 5.08 -57.86 14.18
C GLY A 142 5.64 -57.84 15.59
#